data_AF-A0A6G0QZG9-F1
#
_entry.id   AF-A0A6G0QZG9-F1
#
_cell.length_a   1.000
_cell.length_b   1.000
_cell.length_c   1.000
_cell.angle_alpha   90.00
_cell.angle_beta   90.00
_cell.angle_gamma   90.00
#
_symmetry.space_group_name_H-M   'P 1'
#
loop_
_entity.id
_entity.type
_entity.pdbx_description
1 polymer ?
#
loop_
_entity_poly.entity_id
_entity_poly.type
_entity_poly.pdbx_seq_one_letter_code
_entity_poly.pdbx_strand_id
1 'polypeptide(L)' 'MIVEHARKLVVKLRIPPEQQPRLGPSWLHCLQARYGVKWPRAFGESDSVNMDVVADEVKRLRKVIDS' A
#
# COMPACT_ATOMS: atom_id res chain seq x y z
N MET A 1 -6.70 10.30 1.40
CA MET A 1 -6.98 9.07 0.62
C MET A 1 -5.67 8.36 0.30
N ILE A 2 -5.59 7.03 0.49
CA ILE A 2 -4.38 6.22 0.24
C ILE A 2 -3.88 6.36 -1.21
N VAL A 3 -4.77 6.40 -2.19
CA VAL A 3 -4.42 6.52 -3.61
C VAL A 3 -3.64 7.81 -3.90
N GLU A 4 -4.06 8.94 -3.33
CA GLU A 4 -3.37 10.22 -3.49
C GLU A 4 -1.99 10.21 -2.83
N HIS A 5 -1.85 9.52 -1.69
CA HIS A 5 -0.55 9.35 -1.05
C HIS A 5 0.39 8.47 -1.88
N ALA A 6 -0.13 7.39 -2.46
CA ALA A 6 0.62 6.52 -3.36
C ALA A 6 1.08 7.28 -4.62
N ARG A 7 0.24 8.16 -5.19
CA ARG A 7 0.62 9.02 -6.33
C ARG A 7 1.78 9.94 -5.98
N LYS A 8 1.74 10.57 -4.80
CA LYS A 8 2.84 11.41 -4.32
C LYS A 8 4.14 10.61 -4.11
N LEU A 9 4.04 9.37 -3.63
CA LEU A 9 5.20 8.50 -3.45
C LEU A 9 5.81 8.07 -4.78
N VAL A 10 5.00 7.75 -5.80
CA VAL A 10 5.48 7.45 -7.15
C VAL A 10 6.33 8.59 -7.71
N VAL A 11 5.86 9.84 -7.54
CA VAL A 11 6.60 11.04 -7.95
C VAL A 11 7.88 11.20 -7.13
N LYS A 12 7.81 11.06 -5.79
CA LYS A 12 8.96 11.22 -4.89
C LYS A 12 10.06 10.19 -5.16
N LEU A 13 9.67 8.96 -5.48
CA LEU A 13 10.57 7.86 -5.81
C LEU A 13 11.03 7.87 -7.28
N ARG A 14 10.59 8.85 -8.09
CA ARG A 14 10.93 9.00 -9.51
C ARG A 14 10.73 7.70 -10.31
N ILE A 15 9.65 6.96 -10.02
CA ILE A 15 9.38 5.70 -10.69
C ILE A 15 9.07 5.98 -12.18
N PRO A 16 9.78 5.35 -13.13
CA PRO A 16 9.54 5.53 -14.56
C PRO A 16 8.08 5.22 -14.92
N PRO A 17 7.44 5.96 -15.85
CA PRO A 17 6.04 5.74 -16.23
C PRO A 17 5.70 4.28 -16.59
N GLU A 18 6.66 3.57 -17.19
CA GLU A 18 6.56 2.17 -17.59
C GLU A 18 6.43 1.20 -16.40
N GLN A 19 6.94 1.61 -15.23
CA GLN A 19 6.93 0.84 -13.99
C GLN A 19 5.90 1.35 -12.98
N GLN A 20 5.14 2.41 -13.32
CA GLN A 20 4.18 2.97 -12.39
C GLN A 20 2.99 2.02 -12.21
N PRO A 21 2.64 1.65 -10.98
CA PRO A 21 1.43 0.89 -10.73
C PRO A 21 0.21 1.71 -11.16
N ARG A 22 -0.80 1.05 -11.73
CA ARG A 22 -2.08 1.70 -12.05
C ARG A 22 -2.85 1.98 -10.75
N LEU A 23 -2.59 3.13 -10.14
CA LEU A 23 -3.15 3.56 -8.85
C LEU A 23 -4.65 3.92 -8.94
N GLY A 24 -5.48 2.92 -9.20
CA GLY A 24 -6.95 3.00 -9.22
C GLY A 24 -7.61 2.07 -8.18
N PRO A 25 -8.95 1.92 -8.23
CA PRO A 25 -9.70 1.09 -7.29
C PRO A 25 -9.21 -0.36 -7.23
N SER A 26 -8.90 -0.97 -8.38
CA SER A 26 -8.39 -2.35 -8.45
C SER A 26 -7.03 -2.51 -7.76
N TRP A 27 -6.14 -1.53 -7.91
CA TRP A 27 -4.85 -1.53 -7.20
C TRP A 27 -5.05 -1.41 -5.69
N LEU A 28 -5.98 -0.56 -5.25
CA LEU A 28 -6.32 -0.44 -3.84
C LEU A 28 -6.90 -1.74 -3.29
N HIS A 29 -7.75 -2.45 -4.04
CA HIS A 29 -8.26 -3.77 -3.65
C HIS A 29 -7.16 -4.83 -3.56
N CYS A 30 -6.22 -4.85 -4.50
CA CYS A 30 -5.07 -5.76 -4.42
C CYS A 30 -4.17 -5.44 -3.22
N LEU A 31 -3.95 -4.15 -2.95
CA LEU A 31 -3.20 -3.68 -1.77
C LEU A 31 -3.91 -4.14 -0.48
N GLN A 32 -5.23 -3.98 -0.42
CA GLN A 32 -6.05 -4.42 0.72
C GLN A 32 -5.94 -5.92 0.94
N ALA A 33 -6.13 -6.71 -0.11
CA ALA A 33 -6.04 -8.17 -0.03
C ALA A 33 -4.65 -8.62 0.43
N ARG A 34 -3.60 -7.97 -0.06
CA ARG A 34 -2.21 -8.32 0.27
C ARG A 34 -1.86 -8.10 1.74
N TYR A 35 -2.33 -7.01 2.33
CA TYR A 35 -2.02 -6.63 3.72
C TYR A 35 -3.15 -6.96 4.70
N GLY A 36 -4.19 -7.67 4.24
CA GLY A 36 -5.37 -7.99 5.04
C GLY A 36 -6.15 -6.74 5.51
N VAL A 37 -6.00 -5.60 4.83
CA VAL A 37 -6.65 -4.33 5.22
C VAL A 37 -8.14 -4.43 4.91
N LYS A 38 -8.95 -4.71 5.93
CA LYS A 38 -10.40 -4.63 5.84
C LYS A 38 -10.82 -3.18 6.12
N TRP A 39 -11.25 -2.45 5.08
CA TRP A 39 -11.84 -1.13 5.28
C TRP A 39 -13.26 -1.25 5.87
N PRO A 40 -13.70 -0.32 6.73
CA PRO A 40 -15.07 -0.31 7.21
C PRO A 40 -16.01 -0.06 6.03
N ARG A 41 -17.03 -0.91 5.86
CA ARG A 41 -18.19 -0.55 5.04
C ARG A 41 -19.00 0.47 5.81
N ALA A 42 -18.77 1.77 5.58
CA ALA A 42 -19.62 2.91 5.99
C ALA A 42 -20.14 3.00 7.46
N PHE A 43 -19.89 2.02 8.33
CA PHE A 43 -20.43 1.89 9.68
C PHE A 43 -19.33 1.31 10.58
N GLY A 44 -18.49 2.19 11.10
CA GLY A 44 -18.08 2.18 12.52
C GLY A 44 -17.26 1.03 13.12
N GLU A 45 -16.81 0.00 12.39
CA GLU A 45 -15.98 -1.07 13.00
C GLU A 45 -14.54 -1.10 12.44
N SER A 46 -13.58 -1.11 13.36
CA SER A 46 -12.17 -0.78 13.18
C SER A 46 -11.33 -1.79 12.38
N ASP A 47 -10.73 -1.30 11.31
CA ASP A 47 -9.28 -1.26 11.00
C ASP A 47 -8.37 -2.35 11.58
N SER A 48 -8.56 -3.60 11.16
CA SER A 48 -7.60 -4.67 11.44
C SER A 48 -6.74 -4.93 10.21
N VAL A 49 -5.62 -4.23 10.12
CA VAL A 49 -4.51 -4.57 9.22
C VAL A 49 -3.78 -5.78 9.82
N ASN A 50 -3.42 -6.77 9.01
CA ASN A 50 -2.61 -7.88 9.50
C ASN A 50 -1.17 -7.38 9.72
N MET A 51 -0.88 -7.03 10.97
CA MET A 51 0.40 -6.42 11.37
C MET A 51 1.59 -7.37 11.17
N ASP A 52 1.41 -8.68 11.22
CA ASP A 52 2.48 -9.66 10.98
C ASP A 52 2.93 -9.62 9.52
N VAL A 53 1.97 -9.63 8.59
CA VAL A 53 2.25 -9.53 7.15
C VAL A 53 2.91 -8.20 6.80
N VAL A 54 2.46 -7.11 7.43
CA VAL A 54 3.05 -5.78 7.24
C VAL A 54 4.46 -5.70 7.81
N ALA A 55 4.73 -6.28 8.99
CA ALA A 55 6.03 -6.23 9.63
C ALA A 55 7.12 -6.91 8.79
N ASP A 56 6.83 -8.09 8.24
CA ASP A 56 7.77 -8.80 7.36
C ASP A 56 8.02 -8.05 6.06
N GLU A 57 6.98 -7.45 5.47
CA GLU A 57 7.11 -6.64 4.26
C GLU A 57 7.93 -5.38 4.52
N VAL A 58 7.68 -4.66 5.61
CA VAL A 58 8.44 -3.46 6.01
C VAL A 58 9.90 -3.82 6.24
N LYS A 59 10.20 -4.97 6.86
CA LYS A 59 11.57 -5.46 7.04
C LYS A 59 12.26 -5.72 5.69
N ARG A 60 11.56 -6.33 4.73
CA ARG A 60 12.06 -6.51 3.36
C ARG A 60 12.32 -5.17 2.67
N LEU A 61 11.38 -4.22 2.76
CA LEU A 61 11.50 -2.90 2.13
C LEU A 61 12.64 -2.09 2.73
N ARG A 62 12.81 -2.10 4.06
CA ARG A 62 13.96 -1.45 4.71
C ARG A 62 15.28 -2.01 4.21
N LYS A 63 15.39 -3.34 4.07
CA LYS A 63 16.60 -3.97 3.53
C LYS A 63 16.92 -3.53 2.10
N VAL A 64 15.90 -3.25 1.28
CA VAL A 64 16.08 -2.75 -0.10
C VAL A 64 16.43 -1.27 -0.13
N ILE A 65 15.92 -0.47 0.80
CA ILE A 65 16.18 0.97 0.89
C ILE A 65 17.55 1.26 1.52
N ASP A 66 17.97 0.46 2.50
CA ASP A 66 19.25 0.58 3.19
C ASP A 66 20.42 -0.08 2.42
N SER A 67 20.15 -0.66 1.25
CA SER A 67 21.15 -1.33 0.38
C SER A 67 21.45 -0.52 -0.87
#